data_AF-A0A369TDK4-F1
#
_entry.id   AF-A0A369TDK4-F1
#
_cell.length_a   1.000
_cell.length_b   1.000
_cell.length_c   1.000
_cell.angle_alpha   90.00
_cell.angle_beta   90.00
_cell.angle_gamma   90.00
#
_symmetry.space_group_name_H-M   'P 1'
#
loop_
_entity.id
_entity.type
_entity.pdbx_description
1 polymer ?
#
loop_
_entity_poly.entity_id
_entity_poly.type
_entity_poly.pdbx_seq_one_letter_code
_entity_poly.pdbx_strand_id
1 'polypeptide(L)'
;MAGTASAPGLSGTPGNPGSAPGVGAAAAPGNAAAAGVALGPPAKASQGAIASHLGSLNAVNAAEPALENAADESVVGQIADYQTAIEEGRIEDAALAINAAANKDVDLTTVQTVNERLGIAVSPEVEAAVAETAAAQATEGSETDSTDSDTEAENEDSEATDTDS
;
A
#
# COMPACT_ATOMS: atom_id res chain seq x y z
N MET A 1 14.35 -8.31 58.00
CA MET A 1 14.32 -6.88 57.61
C MET A 1 13.28 -6.73 56.53
N ALA A 2 12.14 -6.15 56.89
CA ALA A 2 10.98 -5.95 56.01
C ALA A 2 11.05 -4.57 55.36
N GLY A 3 10.53 -4.45 54.14
CA GLY A 3 10.42 -3.17 53.44
C GLY A 3 9.89 -3.33 52.01
N THR A 4 8.65 -3.78 51.85
CA THR A 4 7.89 -3.69 50.60
C THR A 4 7.40 -2.25 50.45
N ALA A 5 7.97 -1.49 49.50
CA ALA A 5 7.51 -0.16 49.16
C ALA A 5 6.31 -0.25 48.19
N SER A 6 5.12 0.01 48.71
CA SER A 6 3.93 0.35 47.93
C SER A 6 4.11 1.72 47.27
N ALA A 7 3.99 1.80 45.95
CA ALA A 7 3.83 3.06 45.24
C ALA A 7 2.33 3.43 45.14
N PRO A 8 1.94 4.68 45.45
CA PRO A 8 0.57 5.17 45.33
C PRO A 8 0.18 5.48 43.87
N GLY A 9 -1.12 5.39 43.60
CA GLY A 9 -1.70 5.35 42.26
C GLY A 9 -1.59 6.61 41.40
N LEU A 10 -1.57 6.39 40.09
CA LEU A 10 -1.92 7.37 39.08
C LEU A 10 -3.45 7.39 38.90
N SER A 11 -4.12 8.38 39.50
CA SER A 11 -5.44 8.81 39.09
C SER A 11 -5.30 9.80 37.93
N GLY A 12 -5.30 9.28 36.70
CA GLY A 12 -5.40 10.07 35.47
C GLY A 12 -6.84 10.08 34.97
N THR A 13 -7.39 11.28 34.86
CA THR A 13 -8.77 11.70 34.57
C THR A 13 -9.44 11.00 33.37
N PRO A 14 -10.69 10.49 33.50
CA PRO A 14 -11.51 10.17 32.34
C PRO A 14 -12.21 11.44 31.85
N GLY A 15 -11.90 11.88 30.64
CA GLY A 15 -12.63 12.98 30.04
C GLY A 15 -12.18 13.30 28.62
N ASN A 16 -12.89 12.76 27.62
CA ASN A 16 -13.43 13.57 26.51
C ASN A 16 -14.37 12.76 25.59
N PRO A 17 -15.70 12.69 25.81
CA PRO A 17 -16.64 12.43 24.73
C PRO A 17 -17.07 13.76 24.11
N GLY A 18 -16.19 14.35 23.31
CA GLY A 18 -16.50 15.51 22.47
C GLY A 18 -17.31 15.09 21.23
N SER A 19 -18.50 14.54 21.43
CA SER A 19 -19.48 14.35 20.35
C SER A 19 -20.09 15.70 20.00
N ALA A 20 -19.48 16.41 19.06
CA ALA A 20 -20.14 17.52 18.40
C ALA A 20 -21.16 16.97 17.38
N PRO A 21 -22.44 17.36 17.42
CA PRO A 21 -23.35 17.12 16.30
C PRO A 21 -22.98 18.08 15.16
N GLY A 22 -22.19 17.58 14.22
CA GLY A 22 -21.95 18.24 12.94
C GLY A 22 -23.22 18.24 12.09
N VAL A 23 -23.92 19.36 12.11
CA VAL A 23 -25.04 19.69 11.23
C VAL A 23 -24.59 19.76 9.76
N GLY A 24 -25.21 18.94 8.92
CA GLY A 24 -25.57 19.24 7.52
C GLY A 24 -24.43 19.40 6.50
N ALA A 25 -24.22 18.37 5.68
CA ALA A 25 -23.86 18.54 4.28
C ALA A 25 -24.90 17.80 3.43
N ALA A 26 -25.64 18.58 2.65
CA ALA A 26 -26.74 18.14 1.82
C ALA A 26 -26.33 17.02 0.87
N ALA A 27 -27.21 16.02 0.73
CA ALA A 27 -27.21 15.12 -0.41
C ALA A 27 -27.27 15.96 -1.70
N ALA A 28 -26.21 15.90 -2.51
CA ALA A 28 -26.25 16.42 -3.87
C ALA A 28 -27.02 15.41 -4.75
N PRO A 29 -28.10 15.82 -5.42
CA PRO A 29 -28.78 14.99 -6.39
C PRO A 29 -28.11 15.12 -7.76
N GLY A 30 -28.01 13.99 -8.46
CA GLY A 30 -28.02 13.93 -9.93
C GLY A 30 -26.68 14.14 -10.63
N ASN A 31 -26.04 13.03 -11.02
CA ASN A 31 -25.08 13.06 -12.12
C ASN A 31 -25.85 13.13 -13.44
N ALA A 32 -26.19 14.36 -13.87
CA ALA A 32 -26.75 14.60 -15.19
C ALA A 32 -25.61 14.52 -16.23
N ALA A 33 -25.75 13.60 -17.17
CA ALA A 33 -24.95 13.56 -18.38
C ALA A 33 -25.16 14.85 -19.18
N ALA A 34 -24.12 15.67 -19.30
CA ALA A 34 -24.08 16.79 -20.23
C ALA A 34 -22.98 16.54 -21.26
N ALA A 35 -23.40 16.08 -22.43
CA ALA A 35 -22.65 16.21 -23.67
C ALA A 35 -22.56 17.70 -24.03
N GLY A 36 -21.35 18.21 -24.33
CA GLY A 36 -21.20 19.60 -24.76
C GLY A 36 -19.77 20.13 -24.79
N VAL A 37 -19.12 19.89 -25.92
CA VAL A 37 -17.94 20.57 -26.52
C VAL A 37 -17.47 21.89 -25.87
N ALA A 38 -16.20 21.92 -25.45
CA ALA A 38 -15.35 23.11 -25.52
C ALA A 38 -13.87 22.70 -25.69
N LEU A 39 -13.35 22.89 -26.91
CA LEU A 39 -11.92 22.83 -27.25
C LEU A 39 -11.19 24.00 -26.56
N GLY A 40 -10.78 23.80 -25.32
CA GLY A 40 -9.80 24.64 -24.62
C GLY A 40 -8.43 23.95 -24.59
N PRO A 41 -7.31 24.70 -24.58
CA PRO A 41 -5.97 24.11 -24.54
C PRO A 41 -5.82 23.19 -23.30
N PRO A 42 -5.12 22.04 -23.42
CA PRO A 42 -5.04 21.02 -22.37
C PRO A 42 -4.18 21.51 -21.20
N ALA A 43 -4.72 22.35 -20.34
CA ALA A 43 -4.10 22.76 -19.11
C ALA A 43 -4.87 22.15 -17.93
N LYS A 44 -4.20 21.24 -17.21
CA LYS A 44 -4.61 20.67 -15.92
C LYS A 44 -5.65 19.53 -15.89
N ALA A 45 -5.79 18.75 -16.96
CA ALA A 45 -6.46 17.44 -16.84
C ALA A 45 -5.61 16.41 -16.05
N SER A 46 -4.30 16.63 -15.92
CA SER A 46 -3.38 15.65 -15.35
C SER A 46 -3.39 15.61 -13.82
N GLN A 47 -3.54 16.75 -13.13
CA GLN A 47 -3.39 16.78 -11.66
C GLN A 47 -4.48 16.03 -10.90
N GLY A 48 -5.73 16.04 -11.37
CA GLY A 48 -6.83 15.31 -10.74
C GLY A 48 -6.79 13.79 -10.99
N ALA A 49 -6.36 13.38 -12.18
CA ALA A 49 -6.15 11.97 -12.51
C ALA A 49 -4.94 11.40 -11.73
N ILE A 50 -3.85 12.16 -11.66
CA ILE A 50 -2.66 11.83 -10.86
C ILE A 50 -3.03 11.74 -9.36
N ALA A 51 -3.80 12.69 -8.82
CA ALA A 51 -4.25 12.62 -7.42
C ALA A 51 -5.15 11.40 -7.12
N SER A 52 -5.95 10.94 -8.08
CA SER A 52 -6.79 9.74 -7.95
C SER A 52 -6.01 8.43 -8.15
N HIS A 53 -4.86 8.49 -8.84
CA HIS A 53 -3.90 7.39 -8.95
C HIS A 53 -3.04 7.27 -7.69
N LEU A 54 -2.60 8.41 -7.15
CA LEU A 54 -1.81 8.52 -5.93
C LEU A 54 -2.65 8.47 -4.64
N GLY A 55 -3.98 8.35 -4.73
CA GLY A 55 -4.86 8.36 -3.56
C GLY A 55 -4.54 7.26 -2.54
N SER A 56 -3.96 6.14 -2.98
CA SER A 56 -3.40 5.09 -2.12
C SER A 56 -2.00 5.40 -1.59
N LEU A 57 -1.22 6.20 -2.31
CA LEU A 57 0.13 6.64 -1.96
C LEU A 57 0.11 7.84 -1.01
N ASN A 58 -0.90 7.99 -0.15
CA ASN A 58 -0.87 9.06 0.86
C ASN A 58 0.30 8.86 1.85
N ALA A 59 0.86 7.65 1.90
CA ALA A 59 2.07 7.29 2.64
C ALA A 59 3.32 8.07 2.23
N VAL A 60 3.44 8.57 0.99
CA VAL A 60 4.66 9.32 0.58
C VAL A 60 4.77 10.70 1.26
N ASN A 61 3.72 11.16 1.93
CA ASN A 61 3.75 12.38 2.75
C ASN A 61 3.97 12.07 4.24
N ALA A 62 4.24 10.81 4.60
CA ALA A 62 4.54 10.44 5.98
C ALA A 62 5.79 11.18 6.46
N ALA A 63 5.78 11.60 7.72
CA ALA A 63 6.97 12.18 8.32
C ALA A 63 8.04 11.09 8.51
N GLU A 64 9.33 11.48 8.47
CA GLU A 64 10.48 10.60 8.70
C GLU A 64 10.30 9.63 9.89
N PRO A 65 9.85 10.09 11.08
CA PRO A 65 9.65 9.18 12.22
C PRO A 65 8.56 8.13 11.98
N ALA A 66 7.59 8.41 11.11
CA ALA A 66 6.56 7.45 10.75
C ALA A 66 7.07 6.41 9.76
N LEU A 67 8.03 6.76 8.88
CA LEU A 67 8.71 5.80 8.01
C LEU A 67 9.59 4.85 8.83
N GLU A 68 10.34 5.38 9.79
CA GLU A 68 11.24 4.59 10.66
C GLU A 68 10.53 3.60 11.59
N ASN A 69 9.28 3.88 11.97
CA ASN A 69 8.50 3.07 12.91
C ASN A 69 7.33 2.35 12.25
N ALA A 70 7.20 2.44 10.93
CA ALA A 70 6.17 1.73 10.20
C ALA A 70 6.41 0.22 10.27
N ALA A 71 5.34 -0.56 10.25
CA ALA A 71 5.45 -2.00 10.05
C ALA A 71 5.80 -2.28 8.58
N ASP A 72 6.65 -3.27 8.34
CA ASP A 72 7.12 -3.70 7.01
C ASP A 72 5.93 -4.00 6.05
N GLU A 73 4.85 -4.56 6.58
CA GLU A 73 3.64 -4.89 5.82
C GLU A 73 2.73 -3.68 5.53
N SER A 74 3.00 -2.53 6.13
CA SER A 74 2.20 -1.33 5.92
C SER A 74 2.65 -0.56 4.68
N VAL A 75 1.74 0.17 4.05
CA VAL A 75 2.08 1.03 2.88
C VAL A 75 3.21 2.01 3.22
N VAL A 76 3.28 2.50 4.46
CA VAL A 76 4.35 3.41 4.91
C VAL A 76 5.69 2.68 5.03
N GLY A 77 5.68 1.44 5.54
CA GLY A 77 6.87 0.58 5.62
C GLY A 77 7.40 0.22 4.23
N GLN A 78 6.52 -0.17 3.31
CA GLN A 78 6.87 -0.43 1.91
C GLN A 78 7.50 0.79 1.21
N ILE A 79 7.07 2.01 1.54
CA ILE A 79 7.71 3.24 1.02
C ILE A 79 9.09 3.48 1.65
N ALA A 80 9.28 3.12 2.92
CA ALA A 80 10.61 3.17 3.57
C ALA A 80 11.56 2.11 2.99
N ASP A 81 11.06 0.91 2.70
CA ASP A 81 11.81 -0.16 2.03
C ASP A 81 12.22 0.26 0.62
N TYR A 82 11.30 0.89 -0.13
CA TYR A 82 11.58 1.48 -1.43
C TYR A 82 12.73 2.50 -1.35
N GLN A 83 12.68 3.44 -0.40
CA GLN A 83 13.73 4.44 -0.21
C GLN A 83 15.08 3.79 0.06
N THR A 84 15.12 2.84 1.00
CA THR A 84 16.34 2.10 1.37
C THR A 84 16.92 1.34 0.18
N ALA A 85 16.06 0.65 -0.60
CA ALA A 85 16.48 -0.09 -1.77
C ALA A 85 17.07 0.82 -2.87
N ILE A 86 16.49 2.00 -3.11
CA ILE A 86 17.03 2.97 -4.07
C ILE A 86 18.39 3.52 -3.61
N GLU A 87 18.54 3.85 -2.33
CA GLU A 87 19.80 4.34 -1.77
C GLU A 87 20.93 3.30 -1.86
N GLU A 88 20.58 2.02 -1.75
CA GLU A 88 21.50 0.89 -1.90
C GLU A 88 21.69 0.41 -3.35
N GLY A 89 20.91 0.94 -4.31
CA GLY A 89 20.95 0.55 -5.72
C GLY A 89 20.32 -0.81 -6.02
N ARG A 90 19.44 -1.31 -5.16
CA ARG A 90 18.70 -2.59 -5.31
C ARG A 90 17.40 -2.37 -6.09
N ILE A 91 17.50 -2.40 -7.42
CA ILE A 91 16.38 -2.07 -8.32
C ILE A 91 15.20 -3.05 -8.20
N GLU A 92 15.47 -4.35 -8.09
CA GLU A 92 14.39 -5.35 -7.98
C GLU A 92 13.61 -5.20 -6.67
N ASP A 93 14.31 -4.93 -5.57
CA ASP A 93 13.69 -4.73 -4.26
C ASP A 93 12.88 -3.43 -4.22
N ALA A 94 13.39 -2.36 -4.84
CA ALA A 94 12.65 -1.11 -4.99
C ALA A 94 11.37 -1.32 -5.81
N ALA A 95 11.44 -2.07 -6.92
CA ALA A 95 10.29 -2.39 -7.76
C ALA A 95 9.22 -3.22 -7.00
N LEU A 96 9.65 -4.16 -6.17
CA LEU A 96 8.75 -4.98 -5.35
C LEU A 96 8.06 -4.12 -4.28
N ALA A 97 8.82 -3.29 -3.58
CA ALA A 97 8.31 -2.43 -2.51
C ALA A 97 7.33 -1.37 -3.04
N ILE A 98 7.63 -0.74 -4.19
CA ILE A 98 6.70 0.23 -4.80
C ILE A 98 5.44 -0.44 -5.33
N ASN A 99 5.51 -1.66 -5.87
CA ASN A 99 4.33 -2.44 -6.26
C ASN A 99 3.47 -2.84 -5.07
N ALA A 100 4.09 -3.22 -3.94
CA ALA A 100 3.36 -3.55 -2.72
C ALA A 100 2.71 -2.31 -2.07
N ALA A 101 3.37 -1.14 -2.16
CA ALA A 101 2.80 0.13 -1.72
C ALA A 101 1.71 0.65 -2.67
N ALA A 102 1.84 0.37 -3.97
CA ALA A 102 0.91 0.85 -4.99
C ALA A 102 -0.27 -0.11 -5.15
N ASN A 103 -1.49 0.39 -4.94
CA ASN A 103 -2.71 -0.37 -5.23
C ASN A 103 -3.04 -0.45 -6.74
N LYS A 104 -2.13 -0.01 -7.63
CA LYS A 104 -2.33 0.18 -9.07
C LYS A 104 -1.01 0.02 -9.83
N ASP A 105 -1.11 -0.05 -11.16
CA ASP A 105 0.04 -0.08 -12.07
C ASP A 105 1.04 1.04 -11.76
N VAL A 106 2.30 0.67 -11.57
CA VAL A 106 3.41 1.60 -11.34
C VAL A 106 4.01 1.98 -12.69
N ASP A 107 3.89 3.24 -13.05
CA ASP A 107 4.54 3.82 -14.23
C ASP A 107 5.73 4.73 -13.85
N LEU A 108 6.49 5.17 -14.85
CA LEU A 108 7.61 6.09 -14.64
C LEU A 108 7.18 7.38 -13.93
N THR A 109 5.98 7.89 -14.24
CA THR A 109 5.42 9.10 -13.60
C THR A 109 5.24 8.89 -12.09
N THR A 110 4.81 7.70 -11.69
CA THR A 110 4.60 7.31 -10.29
C THR A 110 5.93 7.26 -9.56
N VAL A 111 6.94 6.58 -10.13
CA VAL A 111 8.30 6.52 -9.57
C VAL A 111 8.89 7.92 -9.38
N GLN A 112 8.80 8.77 -10.40
CA GLN A 112 9.27 10.16 -10.35
C GLN A 112 8.57 10.97 -9.26
N THR A 113 7.24 10.82 -9.14
CA THR A 113 6.47 11.55 -8.13
C THR A 113 6.83 11.08 -6.72
N VAL A 114 7.06 9.78 -6.53
CA VAL A 114 7.50 9.22 -5.25
C VAL A 114 8.88 9.76 -4.88
N ASN A 115 9.83 9.73 -5.82
CA ASN A 115 11.19 10.26 -5.62
C ASN A 115 11.19 11.76 -5.29
N GLU A 116 10.41 12.56 -6.03
CA GLU A 116 10.29 14.00 -5.79
C GLU A 116 9.76 14.29 -4.38
N ARG A 117 8.79 13.51 -3.90
CA ARG A 117 8.22 13.66 -2.55
C ARG A 117 9.16 13.22 -1.44
N LEU A 118 9.91 12.14 -1.66
CA LEU A 118 10.91 11.66 -0.71
C LEU A 118 12.19 12.50 -0.75
N GLY A 119 12.35 13.38 -1.76
CA GLY A 119 13.55 14.19 -1.94
C GLY A 119 14.77 13.37 -2.38
N ILE A 120 14.55 12.18 -2.95
CA ILE A 120 15.61 11.29 -3.40
C ILE A 120 16.06 11.71 -4.80
N ALA A 121 17.32 12.10 -4.93
CA ALA A 121 17.91 12.43 -6.22
C ALA A 121 18.37 11.16 -6.93
N VAL A 122 17.55 10.65 -7.83
CA VAL A 122 17.84 9.45 -8.63
C VAL A 122 18.07 9.85 -10.09
N SER A 123 18.97 9.14 -10.78
CA SER A 123 19.15 9.33 -12.23
C SER A 123 17.93 8.80 -13.00
N PRO A 124 17.54 9.41 -14.13
CA PRO A 124 16.37 8.98 -14.91
C PRO A 124 16.51 7.55 -15.45
N GLU A 125 17.74 7.05 -15.64
CA GLU A 125 17.99 5.67 -16.06
C GLU A 125 17.54 4.66 -14.98
N VAL A 126 17.81 4.98 -13.72
CA VAL A 126 17.40 4.16 -12.57
C VAL A 126 15.88 4.24 -12.36
N GLU A 127 15.28 5.43 -12.49
CA GLU A 127 13.83 5.57 -12.40
C GLU A 127 13.09 4.76 -13.46
N ALA A 128 13.60 4.76 -14.70
CA ALA A 128 13.09 3.95 -15.79
C ALA A 128 13.24 2.45 -15.50
N ALA A 129 14.40 2.02 -14.99
CA ALA A 129 14.65 0.62 -14.66
C ALA A 129 13.71 0.10 -13.57
N VAL A 130 13.45 0.91 -12.52
CA VAL A 130 12.51 0.58 -11.46
C VAL A 130 11.09 0.46 -12.02
N ALA A 131 10.63 1.44 -12.81
CA ALA A 131 9.29 1.43 -13.40
C ALA A 131 9.08 0.23 -14.34
N GLU A 132 10.08 -0.09 -15.18
CA GLU A 132 10.03 -1.24 -16.09
C GLU A 132 9.99 -2.56 -15.32
N THR A 133 10.83 -2.70 -14.29
CA THR A 133 10.86 -3.90 -13.43
C THR A 133 9.55 -4.06 -12.67
N ALA A 134 8.99 -2.97 -12.14
CA ALA A 134 7.72 -2.98 -11.44
C ALA A 134 6.57 -3.39 -12.36
N ALA A 135 6.51 -2.84 -13.58
CA ALA A 135 5.51 -3.21 -14.57
C ALA A 135 5.62 -4.69 -15.01
N ALA A 136 6.84 -5.21 -15.16
CA ALA A 136 7.07 -6.62 -15.49
C ALA A 136 6.56 -7.56 -14.39
N GLN A 137 6.86 -7.26 -13.12
CA GLN A 137 6.38 -8.04 -11.98
C GLN A 137 4.85 -8.06 -11.86
N ALA A 138 4.19 -6.93 -12.17
CA ALA A 138 2.74 -6.84 -12.16
C ALA A 138 2.09 -7.76 -13.20
N THR A 139 2.75 -7.97 -14.35
CA THR A 139 2.26 -8.90 -15.39
C THR A 139 2.50 -10.37 -15.04
N GLU A 140 3.64 -10.72 -14.47
CA GLU A 140 4.00 -12.12 -14.16
C GLU A 140 3.19 -12.70 -12.99
N GLY A 141 2.80 -11.88 -12.01
CA GLY A 141 1.99 -12.31 -10.86
C GLY A 141 0.54 -12.68 -11.21
N SER A 142 0.05 -12.34 -12.40
CA SER A 142 -1.33 -12.60 -12.80
C SER A 142 -1.55 -13.98 -13.46
N GLU A 143 -0.49 -14.72 -13.81
CA GLU A 143 -0.62 -15.95 -14.60
C GLU A 143 -0.53 -17.26 -13.79
N THR A 144 -0.33 -17.22 -12.47
CA THR A 144 -0.12 -18.43 -11.65
C THR A 144 -1.35 -19.04 -10.96
N ASP A 145 -2.54 -18.42 -11.01
CA ASP A 145 -3.74 -18.95 -10.35
C ASP A 145 -4.72 -19.62 -11.33
N SER A 146 -4.21 -20.61 -12.07
CA SER A 146 -5.06 -21.53 -12.86
C SER A 146 -4.49 -22.95 -12.91
N THR A 147 -3.67 -23.33 -11.91
CA THR A 147 -3.32 -24.74 -11.72
C THR A 147 -4.47 -25.45 -11.00
N ASP A 148 -5.47 -25.79 -11.81
CA ASP A 148 -6.10 -27.11 -11.84
C ASP A 148 -6.09 -27.85 -10.49
N SER A 149 -7.09 -27.51 -9.67
CA SER A 149 -7.44 -28.25 -8.46
C SER A 149 -8.15 -29.55 -8.85
N ASP A 150 -7.52 -30.38 -9.67
CA ASP A 150 -7.97 -31.75 -9.95
C ASP A 150 -7.26 -32.71 -8.97
N THR A 151 -7.48 -32.45 -7.67
CA THR A 151 -7.10 -33.41 -6.62
C THR A 151 -8.18 -34.48 -6.60
N GLU A 152 -7.99 -35.49 -7.45
CA GLU A 152 -8.69 -36.76 -7.40
C GLU A 152 -8.65 -37.30 -5.96
N ALA A 153 -9.83 -37.37 -5.34
CA ALA A 153 -10.02 -37.98 -4.03
C ALA A 153 -9.83 -39.50 -4.15
N GLU A 154 -8.60 -39.98 -4.02
CA GLU A 154 -8.34 -41.41 -3.85
C GLU A 154 -8.82 -41.82 -2.45
N ASN A 155 -10.05 -42.33 -2.46
CA ASN A 155 -10.74 -42.98 -1.37
C ASN A 155 -10.16 -44.40 -1.21
N GLU A 156 -8.96 -44.54 -0.64
CA GLU A 156 -8.42 -45.85 -0.28
C GLU A 156 -8.96 -46.28 1.09
N ASP A 157 -10.13 -46.90 0.97
CA ASP A 157 -10.61 -48.12 1.62
C ASP A 157 -9.82 -48.66 2.82
N SER A 158 -10.60 -48.99 3.85
CA SER A 158 -10.14 -49.37 5.19
C SER A 158 -9.80 -50.86 5.26
N GLU A 159 -8.53 -51.24 5.27
CA GLU A 159 -8.16 -52.62 5.59
C GLU A 159 -7.93 -52.78 7.12
N ALA A 160 -9.00 -53.18 7.80
CA ALA A 160 -8.93 -53.69 9.16
C ALA A 160 -8.35 -55.10 9.14
N THR A 161 -7.10 -55.28 9.57
CA THR A 161 -6.57 -56.61 9.88
C THR A 161 -6.73 -56.90 11.37
N ASP A 162 -7.83 -57.59 11.68
CA ASP A 162 -7.89 -58.54 12.80
C ASP A 162 -6.67 -59.48 12.73
N THR A 163 -5.90 -59.58 13.81
CA THR A 163 -5.08 -60.78 14.06
C THR A 163 -5.10 -61.11 15.54
N ASP A 164 -5.95 -62.11 15.80
CA ASP A 164 -6.13 -62.91 17.00
C ASP A 164 -4.91 -63.84 17.22
N SER A 165 -4.27 -63.77 18.40
CA SER A 165 -3.71 -64.90 19.20
C SER A 165 -2.73 -64.42 20.27
#